data_AF-A0A838SFQ8-F1
#
_entry.id   AF-A0A838SFQ8-F1
#
_cell.length_a   1.000
_cell.length_b   1.000
_cell.length_c   1.000
_cell.angle_alpha   90.00
_cell.angle_beta   90.00
_cell.angle_gamma   90.00
#
_symmetry.space_group_name_H-M   'P 1'
#
loop_
_entity.id
_entity.type
_entity.pdbx_description
1 polymer ?
#
loop_
_entity_poly.entity_id
_entity_poly.type
_entity_poly.pdbx_seq_one_letter_code
_entity_poly.pdbx_strand_id
1 'polypeptide(L)'
;MKAWPVFFIFAMLWFDGTQSDARQISLTTEQKTKLETAQIVLVEVLALTEKGEYDAQPLIATVKERFEEMGYTATTERSQPHDVEVKVKCEEQKTLTGTSPSGGDVDLADAPNRLWKGPACLLTYFLQQNDFQWKKEVRTTFADARQAAQDAKVDD
;
A
#
# COMPACT_ATOMS: atom_id res chain seq x y z
N MET A 1 -60.73 18.25 -32.02
CA MET A 1 -60.55 18.19 -30.56
C MET A 1 -59.49 17.13 -30.28
N LYS A 2 -58.21 17.51 -30.22
CA LYS A 2 -57.42 17.90 -29.03
C LYS A 2 -57.16 16.74 -28.05
N ALA A 3 -56.00 16.11 -28.28
CA ALA A 3 -54.92 15.73 -27.35
C ALA A 3 -55.13 14.71 -26.19
N TRP A 4 -54.25 13.66 -26.25
CA TRP A 4 -53.43 13.04 -25.17
C TRP A 4 -54.14 12.02 -24.21
N PRO A 5 -53.47 11.08 -23.49
CA PRO A 5 -52.02 10.89 -23.32
C PRO A 5 -51.41 9.46 -23.22
N VAL A 6 -50.07 9.42 -23.05
CA VAL A 6 -49.21 8.34 -22.48
C VAL A 6 -49.07 7.08 -23.36
N PHE A 7 -47.91 6.73 -23.91
CA PHE A 7 -46.89 5.94 -23.19
C PHE A 7 -45.54 6.05 -23.92
N PHE A 8 -44.64 6.86 -23.37
CA PHE A 8 -43.20 6.72 -23.59
C PHE A 8 -42.75 5.52 -22.74
N ILE A 9 -42.87 4.29 -23.27
CA ILE A 9 -42.16 3.15 -22.68
C ILE A 9 -40.73 3.24 -23.21
N PHE A 10 -39.96 3.96 -22.42
CA PHE A 10 -38.52 3.99 -22.38
C PHE A 10 -37.99 2.56 -22.21
N ALA A 11 -37.85 1.81 -23.31
CA ALA A 11 -37.07 0.59 -23.35
C ALA A 11 -35.57 0.96 -23.36
N MET A 12 -35.15 1.67 -22.32
CA MET A 12 -33.75 1.93 -22.06
C MET A 12 -33.23 0.71 -21.30
N LEU A 13 -32.51 -0.12 -22.06
CA LEU A 13 -31.26 -0.71 -21.61
C LEU A 13 -31.35 -1.54 -20.33
N TRP A 14 -31.71 -2.81 -20.49
CA TRP A 14 -31.15 -3.87 -19.66
C TRP A 14 -29.67 -4.02 -20.03
N PHE A 15 -28.85 -3.04 -19.62
CA PHE A 15 -27.45 -3.32 -19.35
C PHE A 15 -27.48 -4.13 -18.05
N ASP A 16 -27.55 -5.45 -18.17
CA ASP A 16 -26.97 -6.33 -17.16
C ASP A 16 -25.48 -6.01 -17.16
N GLY A 17 -25.13 -4.97 -16.39
CA GLY A 17 -23.75 -4.72 -16.01
C GLY A 17 -23.31 -5.95 -15.28
N THR A 18 -22.56 -6.82 -15.97
CA THR A 18 -21.81 -7.87 -15.30
C THR A 18 -21.01 -7.16 -14.22
N GLN A 19 -21.37 -7.45 -12.98
CA GLN A 19 -20.66 -6.92 -11.83
C GLN A 19 -19.21 -7.37 -12.06
N SER A 20 -18.35 -6.41 -12.39
CA SER A 20 -16.94 -6.70 -12.51
C SER A 20 -16.53 -7.07 -11.10
N ASP A 21 -16.32 -8.38 -10.87
CA ASP A 21 -15.55 -8.89 -9.74
C ASP A 21 -14.10 -8.41 -9.92
N ALA A 22 -13.90 -7.10 -9.88
CA ALA A 22 -12.61 -6.50 -9.64
C ALA A 22 -12.19 -7.05 -8.28
N ARG A 23 -11.26 -8.00 -8.31
CA ARG A 23 -10.84 -8.89 -7.23
C ARG A 23 -10.77 -8.17 -5.87
N GLN A 24 -11.90 -8.08 -5.18
CA GLN A 24 -11.92 -7.71 -3.78
C GLN A 24 -11.38 -8.91 -3.05
N ILE A 25 -10.19 -8.75 -2.46
CA ILE A 25 -9.62 -9.78 -1.60
C ILE A 25 -10.47 -9.79 -0.35
N SER A 26 -11.45 -10.68 -0.35
CA SER A 26 -12.27 -10.93 0.81
C SER A 26 -11.46 -11.80 1.76
N LEU A 27 -10.93 -11.16 2.81
CA LEU A 27 -10.39 -11.88 3.95
C LEU A 27 -11.43 -12.90 4.43
N THR A 28 -11.00 -14.13 4.67
CA THR A 28 -11.89 -15.14 5.25
C THR A 28 -12.33 -14.69 6.66
N THR A 29 -13.45 -15.22 7.14
CA THR A 29 -13.92 -14.93 8.51
C THR A 29 -12.83 -15.24 9.53
N GLU A 30 -12.09 -16.34 9.36
CA GLU A 30 -10.98 -16.70 10.23
C GLU A 30 -9.84 -15.66 10.20
N GLN A 31 -9.47 -15.16 9.02
CA GLN A 31 -8.44 -14.14 8.88
C GLN A 31 -8.87 -12.82 9.53
N LYS A 32 -10.13 -12.43 9.39
CA LYS A 32 -10.69 -11.24 10.04
C LYS A 32 -10.61 -11.36 11.57
N THR A 33 -11.04 -12.49 12.12
CA THR A 33 -10.97 -12.72 13.58
C THR A 33 -9.52 -12.72 14.10
N LYS A 34 -8.56 -13.26 13.33
CA LYS A 34 -7.14 -13.18 13.67
C LYS A 34 -6.64 -11.73 13.68
N LEU A 35 -7.02 -10.92 12.71
CA LEU A 35 -6.63 -9.50 12.64
C LEU A 35 -7.29 -8.65 13.73
N GLU A 36 -8.54 -8.93 14.09
CA GLU A 36 -9.27 -8.24 15.17
C GLU A 36 -8.60 -8.41 16.53
N THR A 37 -7.82 -9.47 16.70
CA THR A 37 -7.14 -9.82 17.96
C THR A 37 -5.62 -9.68 17.87
N ALA A 38 -5.08 -9.22 16.74
CA ALA A 38 -3.65 -9.07 16.53
C ALA A 38 -3.07 -7.97 17.43
N GLN A 39 -1.98 -8.30 18.12
CA GLN A 39 -1.36 -7.44 19.11
C GLN A 39 0.15 -7.30 18.89
N ILE A 40 0.80 -8.34 18.40
CA ILE A 40 2.25 -8.39 18.18
C ILE A 40 2.54 -8.30 16.68
N VAL A 41 3.31 -7.29 16.30
CA VAL A 41 3.69 -6.99 14.92
C VAL A 41 5.17 -7.27 14.74
N LEU A 42 5.53 -8.18 13.83
CA LEU A 42 6.89 -8.30 13.32
C LEU A 42 7.14 -7.20 12.28
N VAL A 43 8.14 -6.38 12.51
CA VAL A 43 8.56 -5.29 11.62
C VAL A 43 9.85 -5.69 10.92
N GLU A 44 9.80 -5.72 9.58
CA GLU A 44 10.97 -5.91 8.73
C GLU A 44 11.15 -4.70 7.82
N VAL A 45 12.34 -4.12 7.80
CA VAL A 45 12.63 -2.92 7.01
C VAL A 45 13.83 -3.16 6.11
N LEU A 46 13.69 -2.77 4.84
CA LEU A 46 14.75 -2.72 3.85
C LEU A 46 14.85 -1.29 3.31
N ALA A 47 16.05 -0.71 3.32
CA ALA A 47 16.32 0.62 2.77
C ALA A 47 17.30 0.50 1.61
N LEU A 48 16.94 1.06 0.45
CA LEU A 48 17.73 1.00 -0.78
C LEU A 48 17.96 2.41 -1.34
N THR A 49 19.20 2.64 -1.73
CA THR A 49 19.66 3.82 -2.49
C THR A 49 20.16 3.36 -3.86
N GLU A 50 20.49 4.30 -4.73
CA GLU A 50 21.18 3.98 -5.98
C GLU A 50 22.53 3.27 -5.76
N LYS A 51 23.15 3.52 -4.60
CA LYS A 51 24.46 2.96 -4.21
C LYS A 51 24.35 1.59 -3.53
N GLY A 52 23.12 1.09 -3.29
CA GLY A 52 22.85 -0.19 -2.64
C GLY A 52 22.06 -0.05 -1.34
N GLU A 53 22.18 -1.03 -0.45
CA GLU A 53 21.51 -1.03 0.85
C GLU A 53 22.00 0.13 1.73
N TYR A 54 21.06 0.74 2.45
CA TYR A 54 21.32 1.80 3.42
C TYR A 54 20.98 1.32 4.83
N ASP A 55 21.55 1.96 5.86
CA ASP A 55 21.24 1.63 7.24
C ASP A 55 19.76 1.86 7.56
N ALA A 56 19.04 0.76 7.78
CA ALA A 56 17.61 0.76 8.07
C ALA A 56 17.29 1.02 9.55
N GLN A 57 18.27 1.06 10.46
CA GLN A 57 18.01 1.18 11.91
C GLN A 57 17.15 2.40 12.29
N PRO A 58 17.37 3.62 11.73
CA PRO A 58 16.51 4.77 12.02
C PRO A 58 15.06 4.56 11.57
N LEU A 59 14.87 3.89 10.44
CA LEU A 59 13.55 3.56 9.90
C LEU A 59 12.86 2.48 10.75
N ILE A 60 13.60 1.46 11.18
CA ILE A 60 13.11 0.45 12.11
C ILE A 60 12.61 1.10 13.40
N ALA A 61 13.42 1.97 14.02
CA ALA A 61 13.04 2.67 15.24
C ALA A 61 11.76 3.48 15.05
N THR A 62 11.66 4.23 13.95
CA THR A 62 10.47 5.04 13.61
C THR A 62 9.24 4.16 13.44
N VAL A 63 9.33 3.07 12.68
CA VAL A 63 8.19 2.18 12.41
C VAL A 63 7.73 1.50 13.71
N LYS A 64 8.66 1.04 14.54
CA LYS A 64 8.34 0.48 15.85
C LYS A 64 7.60 1.47 16.74
N GLU A 65 8.15 2.67 16.89
CA GLU A 65 7.54 3.75 17.68
C GLU A 65 6.10 4.02 17.21
N ARG A 66 5.85 4.10 15.90
CA ARG A 66 4.49 4.31 15.38
C ARG A 66 3.53 3.16 15.70
N PHE A 67 3.98 1.91 15.64
CA PHE A 67 3.14 0.77 16.04
C PHE A 67 2.87 0.78 17.55
N GLU A 68 3.87 1.09 18.35
CA GLU A 68 3.76 1.20 19.81
C GLU A 68 2.82 2.34 20.24
N GLU A 69 2.88 3.50 19.58
CA GLU A 69 1.95 4.62 19.78
C GLU A 69 0.49 4.24 19.48
N MET A 70 0.27 3.34 18.51
CA MET A 70 -1.05 2.79 18.18
C MET A 70 -1.49 1.66 19.13
N GLY A 71 -0.65 1.28 20.10
CA GLY A 71 -0.95 0.26 21.10
C GLY A 71 -0.55 -1.16 20.72
N TYR A 72 0.19 -1.36 19.63
CA TYR A 72 0.75 -2.66 19.26
C TYR A 72 2.08 -2.92 19.97
N THR A 73 2.44 -4.19 20.13
CA THR A 73 3.80 -4.59 20.49
C THR A 73 4.60 -4.84 19.21
N ALA A 74 5.64 -4.05 18.96
CA ALA A 74 6.47 -4.19 17.77
C ALA A 74 7.76 -4.97 18.08
N THR A 75 8.02 -6.03 17.33
CA THR A 75 9.27 -6.79 17.40
C THR A 75 9.97 -6.80 16.04
N THR A 76 11.29 -6.94 16.04
CA THR A 76 12.13 -7.13 14.83
C THR A 76 12.71 -8.55 14.77
N GLU A 77 12.49 -9.33 15.81
CA GLU A 77 13.03 -10.67 15.95
C GLU A 77 12.05 -11.68 15.35
N ARG A 78 12.35 -12.17 14.16
CA ARG A 78 11.53 -13.17 13.46
C ARG A 78 11.34 -14.47 14.25
N SER A 79 12.24 -14.78 15.18
CA SER A 79 12.15 -15.94 16.08
C SER A 79 11.12 -15.78 17.20
N GLN A 80 10.68 -14.55 17.50
CA GLN A 80 9.66 -14.29 18.49
C GLN A 80 8.26 -14.54 17.90
N PRO A 81 7.31 -15.06 18.70
CA PRO A 81 5.91 -15.13 18.30
C PRO A 81 5.37 -13.75 17.90
N HIS A 82 4.64 -13.69 16.78
CA HIS A 82 3.99 -12.50 16.27
C HIS A 82 2.70 -12.89 15.54
N ASP A 83 1.74 -11.96 15.49
CA ASP A 83 0.43 -12.20 14.90
C ASP A 83 0.41 -11.80 13.42
N VAL A 84 1.07 -10.69 13.09
CA VAL A 84 1.18 -10.13 11.75
C VAL A 84 2.60 -9.70 11.45
N GLU A 85 2.95 -9.69 10.17
CA GLU A 85 4.24 -9.21 9.68
C GLU A 85 4.02 -7.99 8.79
N VAL A 86 4.79 -6.95 9.03
CA VAL A 86 4.79 -5.71 8.25
C VAL A 86 6.16 -5.53 7.65
N LYS A 87 6.20 -5.55 6.31
CA LYS A 87 7.41 -5.31 5.53
C LYS A 87 7.39 -3.90 5.01
N VAL A 88 8.43 -3.13 5.31
CA VAL A 88 8.62 -1.76 4.87
C VAL A 88 9.83 -1.73 3.93
N LYS A 89 9.60 -1.49 2.65
CA LYS A 89 10.67 -1.30 1.68
C LYS A 89 10.75 0.18 1.33
N CYS A 90 11.81 0.85 1.76
CA CYS A 90 12.10 2.23 1.42
C CYS A 90 13.13 2.29 0.29
N GLU A 91 12.83 3.06 -0.75
CA GLU A 91 13.70 3.28 -1.89
C GLU A 91 13.90 4.78 -2.09
N GLU A 92 15.13 5.22 -2.32
CA GLU A 92 15.49 6.61 -2.66
C GLU A 92 14.80 7.07 -3.96
N GLN A 93 14.69 6.16 -4.92
CA GLN A 93 13.86 6.29 -6.10
C GLN A 93 13.42 4.91 -6.56
N LYS A 94 12.27 4.82 -7.23
CA LYS A 94 11.81 3.53 -7.74
C LYS A 94 12.44 3.20 -9.08
N THR A 95 12.95 1.98 -9.19
CA THR A 95 13.57 1.46 -10.41
C THR A 95 12.70 0.43 -11.15
N LEU A 96 11.49 0.15 -10.65
CA LEU A 96 10.64 -0.91 -11.20
C LEU A 96 9.96 -0.48 -12.51
N THR A 97 10.47 -0.97 -13.64
CA THR A 97 10.01 -0.68 -15.01
C THR A 97 9.02 -1.69 -15.60
N GLY A 98 8.61 -2.72 -14.85
CA GLY A 98 7.67 -3.76 -15.31
C GLY A 98 6.22 -3.28 -15.46
N THR A 99 5.37 -4.03 -16.16
CA THR A 99 3.94 -3.73 -16.34
C THR A 99 3.14 -3.81 -15.02
N SER A 100 2.03 -3.08 -14.92
CA SER A 100 1.14 -3.16 -13.75
C SER A 100 0.09 -4.18 -13.96
N PRO A 101 -0.26 -4.95 -12.92
CA PRO A 101 -1.64 -5.38 -12.80
C PRO A 101 -2.53 -4.14 -12.97
N SER A 102 -3.53 -4.24 -13.84
CA SER A 102 -4.56 -3.22 -14.04
C SER A 102 -5.87 -3.68 -13.42
N GLY A 103 -6.66 -2.78 -12.84
CA GLY A 103 -7.95 -3.06 -12.22
C GLY A 103 -7.88 -3.24 -10.70
N GLY A 104 -8.88 -2.71 -9.99
CA GLY A 104 -9.02 -2.82 -8.53
C GLY A 104 -8.28 -1.71 -7.78
N ASP A 105 -7.73 -2.03 -6.60
CA ASP A 105 -7.10 -1.06 -5.69
C ASP A 105 -5.81 -0.42 -6.22
N VAL A 106 -5.25 -0.98 -7.30
CA VAL A 106 -4.04 -0.44 -7.97
C VAL A 106 -4.32 0.83 -8.79
N ASP A 107 -5.60 1.10 -9.11
CA ASP A 107 -6.02 2.29 -9.84
C ASP A 107 -6.50 3.41 -8.90
N LEU A 108 -6.48 3.18 -7.58
CA LEU A 108 -6.84 4.18 -6.58
C LEU A 108 -5.79 5.28 -6.50
N ALA A 109 -6.21 6.49 -6.10
CA ALA A 109 -5.34 7.65 -6.02
C ALA A 109 -4.16 7.47 -5.04
N ASP A 110 -4.32 6.62 -4.03
CA ASP A 110 -3.29 6.31 -3.05
C ASP A 110 -2.53 5.01 -3.34
N ALA A 111 -2.74 4.42 -4.52
CA ALA A 111 -1.98 3.28 -4.98
C ALA A 111 -0.48 3.63 -5.12
N PRO A 112 0.41 2.64 -4.94
CA PRO A 112 1.85 2.83 -5.13
C PRO A 112 2.20 3.36 -6.53
N ASN A 113 2.93 4.48 -6.61
CA ASN A 113 3.32 5.08 -7.89
C ASN A 113 4.61 4.43 -8.39
N ARG A 114 4.66 4.09 -9.67
CA ARG A 114 5.81 3.42 -10.31
C ARG A 114 6.88 4.40 -10.77
N LEU A 115 6.47 5.59 -11.16
CA LEU A 115 7.32 6.64 -11.73
C LEU A 115 7.78 7.64 -10.67
N TRP A 116 7.61 7.29 -9.39
CA TRP A 116 8.05 8.14 -8.28
C TRP A 116 9.57 8.16 -8.21
N LYS A 117 10.14 9.36 -8.37
CA LYS A 117 11.60 9.60 -8.37
C LYS A 117 12.11 10.13 -7.04
N GLY A 118 11.22 10.42 -6.10
CA GLY A 118 11.59 10.79 -4.75
C GLY A 118 11.72 9.55 -3.86
N PRO A 119 12.15 9.72 -2.61
CA PRO A 119 12.15 8.62 -1.67
C PRO A 119 10.71 8.21 -1.34
N ALA A 120 10.48 6.91 -1.25
CA ALA A 120 9.20 6.35 -0.84
C ALA A 120 9.37 5.04 -0.09
N CYS A 121 8.51 4.80 0.89
CA CYS A 121 8.40 3.55 1.61
C CYS A 121 7.11 2.84 1.24
N LEU A 122 7.22 1.59 0.79
CA LEU A 122 6.10 0.69 0.53
C LEU A 122 5.91 -0.22 1.75
N LEU A 123 4.76 -0.11 2.39
CA LEU A 123 4.32 -0.95 3.50
C LEU A 123 3.44 -2.07 2.94
N THR A 124 3.79 -3.31 3.25
CA THR A 124 3.04 -4.51 2.87
C THR A 124 2.76 -5.33 4.12
N TYR A 125 1.51 -5.76 4.26
CA TYR A 125 1.01 -6.45 5.44
C TYR A 125 0.79 -7.92 5.12
N PHE A 126 1.25 -8.78 6.02
CA PHE A 126 1.21 -10.22 5.89
C PHE A 126 0.52 -10.85 7.10
N LEU A 127 -0.26 -11.89 6.83
CA LEU A 127 -0.78 -12.80 7.83
C LEU A 127 -0.45 -14.22 7.40
N GLN A 128 0.29 -14.93 8.25
CA GLN A 128 0.71 -16.30 7.98
C GLN A 128 1.39 -16.43 6.60
N GLN A 129 2.32 -15.52 6.30
CA GLN A 129 3.11 -15.46 5.05
C GLN A 129 2.32 -15.10 3.77
N ASN A 130 1.01 -14.88 3.85
CA ASN A 130 0.21 -14.39 2.73
C ASN A 130 0.10 -12.87 2.80
N ASP A 131 0.40 -12.17 1.71
CA ASP A 131 0.13 -10.74 1.63
C ASP A 131 -1.37 -10.49 1.44
N PHE A 132 -1.88 -9.44 2.07
CA PHE A 132 -3.27 -9.04 1.88
C PHE A 132 -3.51 -8.32 0.54
N GLN A 133 -2.45 -8.17 -0.27
CA GLN A 133 -2.31 -7.26 -1.42
C GLN A 133 -2.61 -5.79 -1.12
N TRP A 134 -3.10 -5.48 0.09
CA TRP A 134 -3.15 -4.15 0.63
C TRP A 134 -1.72 -3.64 0.83
N LYS A 135 -1.41 -2.57 0.11
CA LYS A 135 -0.10 -1.92 0.11
C LYS A 135 -0.32 -0.44 0.33
N LYS A 136 0.44 0.13 1.27
CA LYS A 136 0.44 1.58 1.48
C LYS A 136 1.78 2.14 1.07
N GLU A 137 1.77 3.17 0.24
CA GLU A 137 2.96 3.94 -0.08
C GLU A 137 2.97 5.25 0.69
N VAL A 138 4.09 5.52 1.36
CA VAL A 138 4.40 6.81 1.96
C VAL A 138 5.49 7.45 1.13
N ARG A 139 5.26 8.68 0.70
CA ARG A 139 6.16 9.45 -0.16
C ARG A 139 6.71 10.63 0.64
N THR A 140 7.92 11.05 0.30
CA THR A 140 8.38 12.38 0.70
C THR A 140 7.51 13.47 0.05
N THR A 141 7.66 14.70 0.55
CA THR A 141 6.95 15.87 0.00
C THR A 141 7.54 16.35 -1.33
N PHE A 142 8.72 15.88 -1.73
CA PHE A 142 9.41 16.24 -2.95
C PHE A 142 9.40 15.08 -3.96
N ALA A 143 9.17 15.39 -5.23
CA ALA A 143 8.94 14.38 -6.26
C ALA A 143 10.22 13.76 -6.86
N ASP A 144 11.37 14.39 -6.65
CA ASP A 144 12.67 13.98 -7.20
C ASP A 144 13.75 14.19 -6.14
N ALA A 145 14.43 13.10 -5.76
CA ALA A 145 15.43 13.12 -4.69
C ALA A 145 16.64 13.99 -5.05
N ARG A 146 17.12 13.88 -6.28
CA ARG A 146 18.33 14.58 -6.75
C ARG A 146 18.09 16.07 -6.88
N GLN A 147 16.93 16.47 -7.43
CA GLN A 147 16.58 17.89 -7.49
C GLN A 147 16.47 18.48 -6.09
N ALA A 148 15.81 17.78 -5.16
CA ALA A 148 15.67 18.25 -3.78
C ALA A 148 17.02 18.39 -3.07
N ALA A 149 17.95 17.45 -3.28
CA ALA A 149 19.30 17.51 -2.73
C ALA A 149 20.09 18.72 -3.28
N GLN A 150 20.01 18.98 -4.59
CA GLN A 150 20.63 20.14 -5.23
C GLN A 150 20.09 21.46 -4.68
N ASP A 151 18.76 21.58 -4.56
CA ASP A 151 18.10 22.78 -4.02
C ASP A 151 18.49 23.03 -2.56
N ALA A 152 18.64 21.95 -1.78
CA ALA A 152 19.07 21.98 -0.39
C ALA A 152 20.59 22.12 -0.20
N LYS A 153 21.39 22.05 -1.28
CA LYS A 153 22.86 22.07 -1.27
C LYS A 153 23.47 21.00 -0.35
N VAL A 154 22.85 19.82 -0.35
CA VAL A 154 23.37 18.63 0.33
C VAL A 154 23.88 17.65 -0.72
N ASP A 155 24.98 16.97 -0.40
CA ASP A 155 25.48 15.90 -1.25
C ASP A 155 24.55 14.69 -1.17
N ASP A 156 24.54 13.93 -2.26
CA ASP A 156 23.85 12.64 -2.40
C ASP A 156 24.67 11.48 -1.79
#